data_AF-A0AAP0H897-F1
#
_entry.id   AF-A0AAP0H897-F1
#
_cell.length_a   1.000
_cell.length_b   1.000
_cell.length_c   1.000
_cell.angle_alpha   90.00
_cell.angle_beta   90.00
_cell.angle_gamma   90.00
#
_symmetry.space_group_name_H-M   'P 1'
#
loop_
_entity.id
_entity.type
_entity.pdbx_description
1 polymer ?
#
loop_
_entity_poly.entity_id
_entity_poly.type
_entity_poly.pdbx_seq_one_letter_code
_entity_poly.pdbx_strand_id
1 'polypeptide(L)'
;MCSFCNLYYHVHLSENIFQKQKEQPKVPCQMEMEVDRISNLPGHIIDKVLSLLTLRDAVRTCILSSKWRYKWVNLTTLVFDNQSVLVSSQDPTIIKNKLVKIVDHVLLLHNGPIHKFKLSHRDLQGVCDIDRWILFLSRGSVKEFILEIWKGQRYKLPSSLYMCEKLSHLELFNCLLKPPLAFNGFKILTSLDLQHITMDQDVFEDMIYKCPLLERLTLMNFEGFAHLKIHAPKLTFFDIGGVFEDVNFEKTLLLSTVSIGLYVNIGNDHELILGTTSKLIKFFASLPSIQRLEIQSFFLKFLASDMVPRRLPSACMDLSYLSLRINFNDMDECLAALCILRSSPCLLELELLARPDEQPAVKVPAQNLQEEDYKSCFFTQLRFVKIAGVFGVPRELNFINFLLSNSPMLERMSVKPASQDVGWELLKELLRFRRASVYAEIIYLDP
;
A
#
# COMPACT_ATOMS: atom_id res chain seq x y z
N MET A 1 26.73 -34.24 3.53
CA MET A 1 25.94 -33.15 2.92
C MET A 1 24.82 -32.75 3.87
N CYS A 2 24.54 -31.45 4.03
CA CYS A 2 23.41 -31.00 4.86
C CYS A 2 22.09 -31.34 4.15
N SER A 3 21.08 -31.84 4.85
CA SER A 3 19.77 -32.16 4.27
C SER A 3 19.13 -30.98 3.53
N PHE A 4 19.51 -29.74 3.88
CA PHE A 4 19.14 -28.51 3.18
C PHE A 4 19.73 -28.41 1.76
N CYS A 5 20.99 -28.82 1.57
CA CYS A 5 21.60 -28.86 0.24
C CYS A 5 20.85 -29.82 -0.67
N ASN A 6 20.41 -30.98 -0.16
CA ASN A 6 19.67 -31.93 -1.01
C ASN A 6 18.29 -31.40 -1.42
N LEU A 7 17.56 -30.67 -0.57
CA LEU A 7 16.28 -30.07 -0.98
C LEU A 7 16.44 -28.93 -2.00
N TYR A 8 17.58 -28.22 -1.95
CA TYR A 8 17.88 -27.11 -2.88
C TYR A 8 18.67 -27.55 -4.13
N TYR A 9 19.44 -28.64 -4.08
CA TYR A 9 20.25 -29.18 -5.19
C TYR A 9 19.56 -30.31 -5.96
N HIS A 10 18.66 -31.13 -5.37
CA HIS A 10 17.97 -32.20 -6.13
C HIS A 10 16.94 -31.70 -7.16
N VAL A 11 16.81 -30.39 -7.39
CA VAL A 11 15.92 -29.82 -8.42
C VAL A 11 16.70 -29.35 -9.67
N HIS A 12 18.03 -29.48 -9.69
CA HIS A 12 18.82 -29.29 -10.92
C HIS A 12 19.87 -30.39 -11.02
N LEU A 13 19.52 -31.48 -11.70
CA LEU A 13 20.42 -32.35 -12.47
C LEU A 13 19.55 -33.43 -13.14
N SER A 14 19.07 -33.14 -14.35
CA SER A 14 18.91 -34.17 -15.36
C SER A 14 19.93 -33.87 -16.45
N GLU A 15 20.73 -34.89 -16.75
CA GLU A 15 21.67 -34.98 -17.88
C GLU A 15 23.01 -34.27 -17.72
N ASN A 16 24.00 -35.03 -17.21
CA ASN A 16 25.14 -35.38 -18.04
C ASN A 16 25.91 -36.55 -17.41
N ILE A 17 25.90 -37.67 -18.14
CA ILE A 17 26.74 -38.83 -17.91
C ILE A 17 28.14 -38.45 -18.41
N PHE A 18 29.15 -38.44 -17.53
CA PHE A 18 30.55 -38.49 -17.97
C PHE A 18 31.30 -39.61 -17.26
N GLN A 19 31.93 -40.43 -18.09
CA GLN A 19 32.66 -41.64 -17.78
C GLN A 19 33.86 -41.34 -16.86
N LYS A 20 34.05 -42.19 -15.85
CA LYS A 20 35.28 -42.25 -15.05
C LYS A 20 36.44 -42.75 -15.92
N GLN A 21 37.45 -41.90 -16.15
CA GLN A 21 38.80 -42.36 -16.45
C GLN A 21 39.67 -42.24 -15.19
N LYS A 22 40.45 -43.30 -14.93
CA LYS A 22 41.41 -43.44 -13.84
C LYS A 22 42.70 -42.67 -14.19
N GLU A 23 43.18 -41.82 -13.30
CA GLU A 23 44.58 -41.36 -13.31
C GLU A 23 45.25 -41.46 -11.92
N GLN A 24 46.55 -41.70 -11.96
CA GLN A 24 47.49 -42.09 -10.88
C GLN A 24 47.93 -40.94 -9.95
N PRO A 25 48.54 -41.22 -8.77
CA PRO A 25 48.68 -40.24 -7.69
C PRO A 25 49.82 -39.24 -7.93
N LYS A 26 49.55 -37.94 -7.75
CA LYS A 26 50.56 -36.86 -7.72
C LYS A 26 50.92 -36.46 -6.28
N VAL A 27 52.21 -36.21 -6.09
CA VAL A 27 52.98 -35.85 -4.88
C VAL A 27 52.39 -34.61 -4.15
N PRO A 28 52.54 -34.47 -2.81
CA PRO A 28 51.86 -33.42 -2.05
C PRO A 28 52.46 -32.04 -2.32
N CYS A 29 51.72 -31.19 -3.03
CA CYS A 29 51.98 -29.75 -3.02
C CYS A 29 51.55 -29.19 -1.65
N GLN A 30 52.47 -28.56 -0.92
CA GLN A 30 52.14 -27.73 0.23
C GLN A 30 51.27 -26.57 -0.27
N MET A 31 49.95 -26.68 -0.08
CA MET A 31 49.04 -25.56 -0.31
C MET A 31 49.19 -24.60 0.87
N GLU A 32 49.66 -23.38 0.62
CA GLU A 32 49.45 -22.26 1.52
C GLU A 32 47.94 -22.19 1.81
N MET A 33 47.57 -22.37 3.08
CA MET A 33 46.18 -22.24 3.49
C MET A 33 45.80 -20.77 3.34
N GLU A 34 45.14 -20.43 2.23
CA GLU A 34 44.46 -19.14 2.09
C GLU A 34 43.59 -18.91 3.32
N VAL A 35 43.90 -17.85 4.06
CA VAL A 35 43.17 -17.51 5.29
C VAL A 35 41.74 -17.19 4.90
N ASP A 36 40.78 -17.93 5.46
CA ASP A 36 39.35 -17.68 5.26
C ASP A 36 38.93 -16.37 5.96
N ARG A 37 39.15 -15.25 5.28
CA ARG A 37 38.92 -13.90 5.81
C ARG A 37 37.44 -13.65 6.11
N ILE A 38 36.54 -14.25 5.34
CA ILE A 38 35.09 -14.05 5.45
C ILE A 38 34.53 -14.81 6.66
N SER A 39 34.91 -16.07 6.86
CA SER A 39 34.47 -16.83 8.04
C SER A 39 35.10 -16.37 9.36
N ASN A 40 36.18 -15.58 9.30
CA ASN A 40 36.84 -15.01 10.46
C ASN A 40 36.34 -13.60 10.83
N LEU A 41 35.34 -13.07 10.12
CA LEU A 41 34.69 -11.81 10.50
C LEU A 41 33.97 -11.94 11.85
N PRO A 42 33.88 -10.85 12.64
CA PRO A 42 33.08 -10.83 13.86
C PRO A 42 31.62 -11.23 13.62
N GLY A 43 31.00 -11.91 14.58
CA GLY A 43 29.63 -12.42 14.45
C GLY A 43 28.61 -11.36 14.02
N HIS A 44 28.66 -10.16 14.63
CA HIS A 44 27.75 -9.07 14.28
C HIS A 44 27.89 -8.58 12.82
N ILE A 45 29.08 -8.70 12.22
CA ILE A 45 29.29 -8.37 10.81
C ILE A 45 28.68 -9.45 9.92
N ILE A 46 28.87 -10.73 10.27
CA ILE A 46 28.25 -11.86 9.56
C ILE A 46 26.72 -11.73 9.61
N ASP A 47 26.16 -11.43 10.78
CA ASP A 47 24.72 -11.24 10.96
C ASP A 47 24.21 -10.06 10.11
N LYS A 48 24.99 -8.96 10.04
CA LYS A 48 24.66 -7.83 9.17
C LYS A 48 24.70 -8.22 7.69
N VAL A 49 25.72 -8.96 7.24
CA VAL A 49 25.81 -9.45 5.87
C VAL A 49 24.61 -10.32 5.54
N LEU A 50 24.29 -11.31 6.38
CA LEU A 50 23.15 -12.21 6.17
C LEU A 50 21.81 -11.46 6.18
N SER A 51 21.66 -10.40 7.00
CA SER A 51 20.44 -9.58 7.04
C SER A 51 20.17 -8.78 5.77
N LEU A 52 21.18 -8.62 4.90
CA LEU A 52 21.06 -7.94 3.60
C LEU A 52 20.76 -8.92 2.46
N LEU A 53 20.77 -10.23 2.72
CA LEU A 53 20.47 -11.26 1.74
C LEU A 53 19.00 -11.68 1.80
N THR A 54 18.50 -12.20 0.69
CA THR A 54 17.24 -12.96 0.71
C THR A 54 17.37 -14.16 1.65
N LEU A 55 16.26 -14.65 2.21
CA LEU A 55 16.30 -15.85 3.06
C LEU A 55 16.96 -17.02 2.33
N ARG A 56 16.66 -17.18 1.03
CA ARG A 56 17.26 -18.20 0.18
C ARG A 56 18.78 -18.07 0.12
N ASP A 57 19.30 -16.89 -0.18
CA ASP A 57 20.75 -16.70 -0.34
C ASP A 57 21.47 -16.76 1.00
N ALA A 58 20.84 -16.26 2.07
CA ALA A 58 21.35 -16.41 3.43
C ALA A 58 21.50 -17.90 3.80
N VAL A 59 20.50 -18.75 3.49
CA VAL A 59 20.65 -20.18 3.75
C VAL A 59 21.70 -20.80 2.83
N ARG A 60 21.81 -20.39 1.56
CA ARG A 60 22.83 -20.91 0.63
C ARG A 60 24.25 -20.69 1.13
N THR A 61 24.51 -19.65 1.93
CA THR A 61 25.83 -19.47 2.56
C THR A 61 26.28 -20.69 3.37
N CYS A 62 25.37 -21.59 3.77
CA CYS A 62 25.69 -22.81 4.50
C CYS A 62 26.67 -23.76 3.77
N ILE A 63 26.83 -23.60 2.46
CA ILE A 63 27.76 -24.41 1.65
C ILE A 63 29.18 -23.83 1.59
N LEU A 64 29.37 -22.57 2.01
CA LEU A 64 30.66 -21.88 1.88
C LEU A 64 31.73 -22.50 2.78
N SER A 65 31.37 -22.84 4.02
CA SER A 65 32.25 -23.60 4.92
C SER A 65 31.46 -24.20 6.08
N SER A 66 32.11 -25.06 6.88
CA SER A 66 31.53 -25.60 8.12
C SER A 66 31.14 -24.51 9.11
N LYS A 67 31.83 -23.36 9.11
CA LYS A 67 31.54 -22.20 9.98
C LYS A 67 30.28 -21.44 9.56
N TRP A 68 29.93 -21.46 8.27
CA TRP A 68 28.72 -20.80 7.75
C TRP A 68 27.46 -21.65 7.85
N ARG A 69 27.62 -22.97 8.00
CA ARG A 69 26.54 -23.97 7.91
C ARG A 69 25.28 -23.63 8.70
N TYR A 70 25.43 -23.03 9.89
CA TYR A 70 24.34 -22.72 10.81
C TYR A 70 24.19 -21.23 11.10
N LYS A 71 24.85 -20.32 10.36
CA LYS A 71 24.77 -18.88 10.68
C LYS A 71 23.38 -18.30 10.43
N TRP A 72 22.70 -18.78 9.39
CA TRP A 72 21.36 -18.32 9.04
C TRP A 72 20.28 -18.69 10.07
N VAL A 73 20.51 -19.69 10.94
CA VAL A 73 19.47 -20.18 11.89
C VAL A 73 19.14 -19.17 13.00
N ASN A 74 19.92 -18.10 13.12
CA ASN A 74 19.72 -17.02 14.10
C ASN A 74 19.16 -15.73 13.47
N LEU A 75 18.78 -15.77 12.19
CA LEU A 75 18.22 -14.61 11.50
C LEU A 75 16.93 -14.14 12.14
N THR A 76 16.90 -12.87 12.56
CA THR A 76 15.71 -12.30 13.20
C THR A 76 14.60 -11.94 12.23
N THR A 77 14.87 -12.00 10.93
CA THR A 77 13.95 -11.67 9.85
C THR A 77 13.83 -12.87 8.91
N LEU A 78 12.63 -13.44 8.84
CA LEU A 78 12.29 -14.55 7.95
C LEU A 78 11.26 -14.06 6.93
N VAL A 79 11.68 -13.93 5.67
CA VAL A 79 10.84 -13.48 4.56
C VAL A 79 10.71 -14.60 3.54
N PHE A 80 9.52 -15.17 3.46
CA PHE A 80 9.13 -16.20 2.50
C PHE A 80 8.33 -15.54 1.38
N ASP A 81 9.03 -15.04 0.37
CA ASP A 81 8.42 -14.42 -0.80
C ASP A 81 8.75 -15.15 -2.11
N ASN A 82 8.31 -14.56 -3.23
CA ASN A 82 8.58 -15.07 -4.58
C ASN A 82 10.08 -15.21 -4.90
N GLN A 83 10.97 -14.45 -4.23
CA GLN A 83 12.42 -14.55 -4.42
C GLN A 83 13.03 -15.65 -3.55
N SER A 84 12.50 -15.80 -2.32
CA SER A 84 12.92 -16.82 -1.37
C SER A 84 12.48 -18.25 -1.76
N VAL A 85 11.33 -18.39 -2.44
CA VAL A 85 10.79 -19.69 -2.85
C VAL A 85 10.64 -19.75 -4.37
N LEU A 86 11.71 -20.18 -5.06
CA LEU A 86 11.61 -20.42 -6.51
C LEU A 86 10.96 -21.77 -6.80
N VAL A 87 9.88 -21.73 -7.58
CA VAL A 87 9.22 -22.93 -8.10
C VAL A 87 9.19 -22.90 -9.62
N SER A 88 9.81 -23.91 -10.25
CA SER A 88 9.85 -24.09 -11.71
C SER A 88 8.69 -24.93 -12.25
N SER A 89 7.74 -25.31 -11.39
CA SER A 89 6.54 -26.06 -11.77
C SER A 89 5.38 -25.11 -12.02
N GLN A 90 4.51 -25.45 -12.97
CA GLN A 90 3.21 -24.80 -13.17
C GLN A 90 2.09 -25.47 -12.37
N ASP A 91 2.33 -26.66 -11.78
CA ASP A 91 1.34 -27.37 -10.98
C ASP A 91 1.17 -26.69 -9.60
N PRO A 92 -0.03 -26.17 -9.28
CA PRO A 92 -0.33 -25.52 -8.00
C PRO A 92 -0.05 -26.41 -6.78
N THR A 93 -0.28 -27.72 -6.90
CA THR A 93 -0.10 -28.68 -5.81
C THR A 93 1.38 -28.87 -5.48
N ILE A 94 2.22 -28.96 -6.52
CA ILE A 94 3.68 -29.07 -6.35
C ILE A 94 4.23 -27.78 -5.74
N ILE A 95 3.78 -26.62 -6.21
CA ILE A 95 4.17 -25.31 -5.68
C ILE A 95 3.84 -25.22 -4.19
N LYS A 96 2.58 -25.49 -3.83
CA LYS A 96 2.12 -25.50 -2.44
C LYS A 96 2.97 -26.43 -1.57
N ASN A 97 3.15 -27.69 -1.98
CA ASN A 97 3.91 -28.66 -1.20
C ASN A 97 5.37 -28.26 -1.01
N LYS A 98 5.98 -27.63 -2.03
CA LYS A 98 7.36 -27.13 -1.94
C LYS A 98 7.47 -25.97 -0.97
N LEU A 99 6.53 -25.02 -1.02
CA LEU A 99 6.48 -23.89 -0.09
C LEU A 99 6.33 -24.37 1.35
N VAL A 100 5.36 -25.25 1.63
CA VAL A 100 5.14 -25.81 2.97
C VAL A 100 6.39 -26.48 3.50
N LYS A 101 7.05 -27.33 2.69
CA LYS A 101 8.28 -28.01 3.08
C LYS A 101 9.42 -27.04 3.42
N ILE A 102 9.56 -25.95 2.65
CA ILE A 102 10.60 -24.95 2.90
C ILE A 102 10.32 -24.22 4.22
N VAL A 103 9.08 -23.75 4.43
CA VAL A 103 8.71 -23.04 5.65
C VAL A 103 8.85 -23.93 6.88
N ASP A 104 8.30 -25.15 6.83
CA ASP A 104 8.43 -26.15 7.90
C ASP A 104 9.90 -26.40 8.25
N HIS A 105 10.75 -26.59 7.24
CA HIS A 105 12.16 -26.90 7.47
C HIS A 105 12.95 -25.71 8.03
N VAL A 106 12.68 -24.49 7.54
CA VAL A 106 13.31 -23.28 8.07
C VAL A 106 12.88 -23.05 9.53
N LEU A 107 11.58 -23.13 9.83
CA LEU A 107 11.08 -22.94 11.20
C LEU A 107 11.57 -24.03 12.16
N LEU A 108 11.66 -25.28 11.71
CA LEU A 108 12.16 -26.39 12.53
C LEU A 108 13.64 -26.22 12.93
N LEU A 109 14.46 -25.66 12.03
CA LEU A 109 15.89 -25.47 12.27
C LEU A 109 16.21 -24.12 12.92
N HIS A 110 15.27 -23.18 12.92
CA HIS A 110 15.47 -21.86 13.47
C HIS A 110 15.63 -21.91 14.99
N ASN A 111 16.68 -21.26 15.51
CA ASN A 111 16.99 -21.25 16.95
C ASN A 111 17.01 -19.83 17.54
N GLY A 112 16.91 -18.80 16.70
CA GLY A 112 16.92 -17.41 17.13
C GLY A 112 15.53 -16.85 17.47
N PRO A 113 15.48 -15.60 17.96
CA PRO A 113 14.22 -14.85 18.02
C PRO A 113 13.80 -14.42 16.62
N ILE A 114 12.55 -14.68 16.25
CA ILE A 114 11.95 -14.17 15.02
C ILE A 114 11.26 -12.85 15.36
N HIS A 115 11.84 -11.73 14.92
CA HIS A 115 11.25 -10.40 15.08
C HIS A 115 10.33 -10.03 13.90
N LYS A 116 10.72 -10.40 12.68
CA LYS A 116 9.92 -10.19 11.47
C LYS A 116 9.65 -11.51 10.77
N PHE A 117 8.37 -11.78 10.53
CA PHE A 117 7.92 -12.92 9.75
C PHE A 117 7.04 -12.40 8.62
N LYS A 118 7.46 -12.61 7.38
CA LYS A 118 6.66 -12.32 6.18
C LYS A 118 6.44 -13.60 5.39
N LEU A 119 5.18 -13.89 5.08
CA LEU A 119 4.79 -14.97 4.20
C LEU A 119 3.90 -14.40 3.09
N SER A 120 4.49 -14.20 1.91
CA SER A 120 3.82 -13.61 0.74
C SER A 120 4.35 -14.24 -0.55
N HIS A 121 3.66 -15.26 -1.02
CA HIS A 121 4.01 -15.89 -2.29
C HIS A 121 2.79 -15.84 -3.21
N ARG A 122 2.98 -15.48 -4.49
CA ARG A 122 1.89 -15.29 -5.47
C ARG A 122 0.98 -16.52 -5.64
N ASP A 123 1.53 -17.70 -5.33
CA ASP A 123 0.84 -18.99 -5.40
C ASP A 123 0.36 -19.50 -4.02
N LEU A 124 0.50 -18.70 -2.96
CA LEU A 124 0.06 -19.06 -1.61
C LEU A 124 -1.47 -19.00 -1.51
N GLN A 125 -2.03 -20.07 -0.97
CA GLN A 125 -3.44 -20.16 -0.59
C GLN A 125 -3.53 -20.45 0.92
N GLY A 126 -4.70 -20.17 1.52
CA GLY A 126 -4.96 -20.51 2.91
C GLY A 126 -4.88 -22.03 3.14
N VAL A 127 -3.93 -22.48 3.97
CA VAL A 127 -3.70 -23.90 4.29
C VAL A 127 -3.51 -24.07 5.79
N CYS A 128 -3.86 -25.24 6.33
CA CYS A 128 -3.75 -25.53 7.76
C CYS A 128 -2.31 -25.52 8.29
N ASP A 129 -1.30 -25.63 7.43
CA ASP A 129 0.10 -25.48 7.81
C ASP A 129 0.39 -24.07 8.37
N ILE A 130 -0.29 -23.05 7.84
CA ILE A 130 -0.17 -21.67 8.31
C ILE A 130 -0.63 -21.56 9.77
N ASP A 131 -1.66 -22.29 10.19
CA ASP A 131 -2.13 -22.32 11.58
C ASP A 131 -1.01 -22.78 12.53
N ARG A 132 -0.27 -23.81 12.12
CA ARG A 132 0.86 -24.37 12.89
C ARG A 132 2.00 -23.35 12.97
N TRP A 133 2.30 -22.66 11.88
CA TRP A 133 3.33 -21.63 11.84
C TRP A 133 2.97 -20.43 12.73
N ILE A 134 1.73 -19.95 12.65
CA ILE A 134 1.25 -18.85 13.49
C ILE A 134 1.28 -19.26 14.98
N LEU A 135 0.87 -20.49 15.31
CA LEU A 135 0.96 -21.01 16.68
C LEU A 135 2.41 -21.11 17.18
N PHE A 136 3.36 -21.47 16.32
CA PHE A 136 4.78 -21.45 16.68
C PHE A 136 5.26 -20.01 16.95
N LEU A 137 4.93 -19.09 16.05
CA LEU A 137 5.31 -17.68 16.12
C LEU A 137 4.72 -16.96 17.34
N SER A 138 3.49 -17.30 17.74
CA SER A 138 2.81 -16.67 18.86
C SER A 138 3.45 -16.93 20.22
N ARG A 139 4.27 -17.99 20.32
CA ARG A 139 5.07 -18.32 21.51
C ARG A 139 6.40 -17.57 21.55
N GLY A 140 6.73 -16.85 20.48
CA GLY A 140 8.00 -16.18 20.27
C GLY A 140 7.97 -14.69 20.60
N SER A 141 8.75 -13.92 19.84
CA SER A 141 8.92 -12.48 20.03
C SER A 141 8.66 -11.68 18.75
N VAL A 142 7.71 -12.17 17.93
CA VAL A 142 7.35 -11.53 16.67
C VAL A 142 6.82 -10.12 16.91
N LYS A 143 7.42 -9.18 16.19
CA LYS A 143 7.09 -7.74 16.21
C LYS A 143 6.40 -7.31 14.93
N GLU A 144 6.85 -7.84 13.80
CA GLU A 144 6.26 -7.61 12.48
C GLU A 144 5.75 -8.92 11.91
N PHE A 145 4.43 -9.00 11.68
CA PHE A 145 3.80 -10.15 11.06
C PHE A 145 3.08 -9.72 9.79
N ILE A 146 3.49 -10.30 8.66
CA ILE A 146 2.92 -10.02 7.33
C ILE A 146 2.46 -11.34 6.72
N LEU A 147 1.18 -11.45 6.37
CA LEU A 147 0.60 -12.62 5.71
C LEU A 147 -0.23 -12.18 4.50
N GLU A 148 0.18 -12.64 3.31
CA GLU A 148 -0.51 -12.32 2.07
C GLU A 148 -0.97 -13.57 1.32
N ILE A 149 -2.29 -13.80 1.32
CA ILE A 149 -2.92 -14.95 0.68
C ILE A 149 -3.42 -14.57 -0.72
N TRP A 150 -2.63 -14.85 -1.75
CA TRP A 150 -2.92 -14.41 -3.13
C TRP A 150 -3.92 -15.29 -3.89
N LYS A 151 -4.17 -16.52 -3.43
CA LYS A 151 -5.06 -17.48 -4.10
C LYS A 151 -6.08 -18.10 -3.16
N GLY A 152 -7.22 -18.48 -3.72
CA GLY A 152 -8.28 -19.19 -3.01
C GLY A 152 -9.16 -18.26 -2.17
N GLN A 153 -9.89 -18.87 -1.24
CA GLN A 153 -10.81 -18.16 -0.34
C GLN A 153 -10.05 -17.43 0.77
N ARG A 154 -10.73 -16.44 1.39
CA ARG A 154 -10.20 -15.71 2.54
C ARG A 154 -9.75 -16.67 3.65
N TYR A 155 -8.50 -16.53 4.08
CA TYR A 155 -7.93 -17.39 5.10
C TYR A 155 -8.46 -17.03 6.49
N LYS A 156 -9.09 -17.99 7.17
CA LYS A 156 -9.54 -17.80 8.55
C LYS A 156 -8.34 -17.77 9.48
N LEU A 157 -8.07 -16.60 10.07
CA LEU A 157 -6.95 -16.45 10.97
C LEU A 157 -7.15 -17.22 12.28
N PRO A 158 -6.14 -17.97 12.75
CA PRO A 158 -6.22 -18.72 14.01
C PRO A 158 -6.16 -17.77 15.21
N SER A 159 -6.75 -18.19 16.33
CA SER A 159 -6.76 -17.42 17.59
C SER A 159 -5.37 -17.15 18.16
N SER A 160 -4.38 -17.99 17.81
CA SER A 160 -2.99 -17.85 18.26
C SER A 160 -2.34 -16.53 17.82
N LEU A 161 -2.72 -15.96 16.68
CA LEU A 161 -2.17 -14.66 16.24
C LEU A 161 -2.46 -13.56 17.26
N TYR A 162 -3.65 -13.57 17.85
CA TYR A 162 -4.12 -12.57 18.81
C TYR A 162 -3.42 -12.67 20.17
N MET A 163 -2.57 -13.69 20.37
CA MET A 163 -1.73 -13.87 21.56
C MET A 163 -0.35 -13.20 21.40
N CYS A 164 -0.01 -12.65 20.24
CA CYS A 164 1.26 -11.98 19.99
C CYS A 164 1.34 -10.63 20.70
N GLU A 165 1.79 -10.61 21.96
CA GLU A 165 1.84 -9.39 22.80
C GLU A 165 2.85 -8.34 22.31
N LYS A 166 3.88 -8.76 21.58
CA LYS A 166 4.98 -7.91 21.10
C LYS A 166 4.77 -7.38 19.68
N LEU A 167 3.58 -7.57 19.12
CA LEU A 167 3.27 -7.17 17.75
C LEU A 167 3.16 -5.65 17.62
N SER A 168 4.08 -5.04 16.89
CA SER A 168 4.13 -3.61 16.58
C SER A 168 3.63 -3.28 15.17
N HIS A 169 3.66 -4.25 14.25
CA HIS A 169 3.16 -4.13 12.89
C HIS A 169 2.46 -5.42 12.44
N LEU A 170 1.25 -5.28 11.90
CA LEU A 170 0.43 -6.36 11.37
C LEU A 170 -0.07 -6.00 9.97
N GLU A 171 0.28 -6.82 8.99
CA GLU A 171 -0.20 -6.70 7.61
C GLU A 171 -0.88 -8.00 7.19
N LEU A 172 -2.13 -7.90 6.74
CA LEU A 172 -2.96 -9.05 6.37
C LEU A 172 -3.64 -8.79 5.03
N PHE A 173 -3.43 -9.69 4.07
CA PHE A 173 -4.12 -9.67 2.80
C PHE A 173 -4.97 -10.93 2.62
N ASN A 174 -6.25 -10.74 2.25
CA ASN A 174 -7.22 -11.79 1.95
C ASN A 174 -7.49 -12.74 3.13
N CYS A 175 -7.85 -12.17 4.29
CA CYS A 175 -8.06 -12.88 5.55
C CYS A 175 -9.48 -12.67 6.13
N LEU A 176 -10.01 -13.68 6.81
CA LEU A 176 -11.21 -13.60 7.65
C LEU A 176 -10.77 -13.48 9.11
N LEU A 177 -11.10 -12.35 9.75
CA LEU A 177 -10.70 -12.07 11.12
C LEU A 177 -11.85 -12.35 12.08
N LYS A 178 -11.59 -13.21 13.07
CA LYS A 178 -12.50 -13.53 14.18
C LYS A 178 -11.69 -13.60 15.49
N PRO A 179 -11.36 -12.44 16.10
CA PRO A 179 -10.66 -12.41 17.38
C PRO A 179 -11.43 -13.19 18.45
N PRO A 180 -10.76 -13.93 19.35
CA PRO A 180 -11.43 -14.62 20.45
C PRO A 180 -11.99 -13.61 21.46
N LEU A 181 -13.04 -13.97 22.22
CA LEU A 181 -13.63 -13.10 23.26
C LEU A 181 -12.63 -12.62 24.32
N ALA A 182 -11.61 -13.44 24.61
CA ALA A 182 -10.52 -13.09 25.54
C ALA A 182 -9.49 -12.12 24.95
N PHE A 183 -9.66 -11.68 23.70
CA PHE A 183 -8.73 -10.77 23.05
C PHE A 183 -8.76 -9.39 23.72
N ASN A 184 -7.60 -9.02 24.26
CA ASN A 184 -7.40 -7.77 24.98
C ASN A 184 -6.73 -6.69 24.11
N GLY A 185 -6.63 -6.87 22.79
CA GLY A 185 -5.98 -5.93 21.88
C GLY A 185 -4.47 -6.09 21.75
N PHE A 186 -3.92 -5.52 20.68
CA PHE A 186 -2.48 -5.43 20.49
C PHE A 186 -1.94 -4.16 21.14
N LYS A 187 -1.38 -4.27 22.35
CA LYS A 187 -1.04 -3.12 23.21
C LYS A 187 0.06 -2.22 22.67
N ILE A 188 0.94 -2.75 21.83
CA ILE A 188 2.06 -2.00 21.25
C ILE A 188 1.98 -1.86 19.73
N LEU A 189 0.83 -2.18 19.13
CA LEU A 189 0.64 -2.08 17.69
C LEU A 189 0.67 -0.61 17.27
N THR A 190 1.59 -0.29 16.37
CA THR A 190 1.78 1.04 15.80
C THR A 190 1.29 1.12 14.36
N SER A 191 1.26 -0.01 13.65
CA SER A 191 0.84 -0.08 12.26
C SER A 191 -0.04 -1.31 12.01
N LEU A 192 -1.20 -1.06 11.42
CA LEU A 192 -2.17 -2.08 11.03
C LEU A 192 -2.56 -1.86 9.57
N ASP A 193 -2.31 -2.87 8.73
CA ASP A 193 -2.67 -2.89 7.33
C ASP A 193 -3.56 -4.10 7.04
N LEU A 194 -4.81 -3.84 6.66
CA LEU A 194 -5.81 -4.85 6.38
C LEU A 194 -6.34 -4.67 4.97
N GLN A 195 -6.08 -5.65 4.12
CA GLN A 195 -6.48 -5.62 2.71
C GLN A 195 -7.29 -6.87 2.36
N HIS A 196 -8.38 -6.72 1.60
CA HIS A 196 -9.25 -7.83 1.22
C HIS A 196 -9.79 -8.64 2.41
N ILE A 197 -10.08 -7.98 3.54
CA ILE A 197 -10.51 -8.66 4.76
C ILE A 197 -12.03 -8.81 4.86
N THR A 198 -12.47 -9.76 5.67
CA THR A 198 -13.84 -9.82 6.19
C THR A 198 -13.81 -9.78 7.71
N MET A 199 -14.61 -8.89 8.32
CA MET A 199 -14.74 -8.72 9.77
C MET A 199 -16.09 -8.07 10.10
N ASP A 200 -16.68 -8.38 11.26
CA ASP A 200 -17.90 -7.73 11.73
C ASP A 200 -17.60 -6.32 12.30
N GLN A 201 -18.55 -5.39 12.23
CA GLN A 201 -18.32 -3.98 12.60
C GLN A 201 -17.93 -3.78 14.07
N ASP A 202 -18.63 -4.42 14.99
CA ASP A 202 -18.37 -4.36 16.43
C ASP A 202 -16.98 -4.92 16.78
N VAL A 203 -16.57 -5.98 16.08
CA VAL A 203 -15.24 -6.58 16.20
C VAL A 203 -14.15 -5.62 15.72
N PHE A 204 -14.38 -4.91 14.62
CA PHE A 204 -13.43 -3.90 14.12
C PHE A 204 -13.28 -2.75 15.12
N GLU A 205 -14.39 -2.17 15.57
CA GLU A 205 -14.39 -1.06 16.51
C GLU A 205 -13.69 -1.44 17.84
N ASP A 206 -13.99 -2.62 18.39
CA ASP A 206 -13.35 -3.14 19.61
C ASP A 206 -11.84 -3.37 19.42
N MET A 207 -11.44 -3.94 18.28
CA MET A 207 -10.02 -4.18 17.98
C MET A 207 -9.23 -2.87 17.91
N ILE A 208 -9.73 -1.87 17.18
CA ILE A 208 -9.06 -0.55 17.07
C ILE A 208 -9.00 0.14 18.43
N TYR A 209 -10.11 0.14 19.19
CA TYR A 209 -10.16 0.72 20.53
C TYR A 209 -9.11 0.11 21.47
N LYS A 210 -8.86 -1.20 21.36
CA LYS A 210 -7.87 -1.91 22.18
C LYS A 210 -6.42 -1.80 21.67
N CYS A 211 -6.15 -1.01 20.62
CA CYS A 211 -4.81 -0.72 20.07
C CYS A 211 -4.41 0.76 20.33
N PRO A 212 -4.05 1.14 21.58
CA PRO A 212 -3.90 2.55 21.97
C PRO A 212 -2.68 3.26 21.38
N LEU A 213 -1.71 2.53 20.83
CA LEU A 213 -0.49 3.08 20.23
C LEU A 213 -0.54 3.15 18.70
N LEU A 214 -1.70 2.91 18.09
CA LEU A 214 -1.84 2.85 16.64
C LEU A 214 -1.54 4.22 16.00
N GLU A 215 -0.53 4.26 15.14
CA GLU A 215 -0.05 5.45 14.42
C GLU A 215 -0.43 5.41 12.93
N ARG A 216 -0.54 4.21 12.36
CA ARG A 216 -0.86 3.97 10.94
C ARG A 216 -1.95 2.92 10.79
N LEU A 217 -3.02 3.27 10.08
CA LEU A 217 -4.12 2.36 9.76
C LEU A 217 -4.40 2.38 8.26
N THR A 218 -4.32 1.22 7.61
CA THR A 218 -4.67 1.02 6.20
C THR A 218 -5.79 0.00 6.09
N LEU A 219 -6.85 0.33 5.36
CA LEU A 219 -8.05 -0.49 5.16
C LEU A 219 -8.45 -0.51 3.67
N MET A 220 -8.18 -1.61 2.98
CA MET A 220 -8.46 -1.74 1.54
C MET A 220 -9.38 -2.92 1.25
N ASN A 221 -10.40 -2.75 0.41
CA ASN A 221 -11.28 -3.83 -0.05
C ASN A 221 -11.86 -4.71 1.09
N PHE A 222 -12.37 -4.11 2.16
CA PHE A 222 -12.94 -4.83 3.30
C PHE A 222 -14.44 -5.10 3.14
N GLU A 223 -14.92 -6.13 3.84
CA GLU A 223 -16.33 -6.53 3.90
C GLU A 223 -16.77 -6.75 5.35
N GLY A 224 -18.08 -6.55 5.61
CA GLY A 224 -18.73 -6.84 6.90
C GLY A 224 -19.01 -5.61 7.76
N PHE A 225 -18.53 -4.43 7.37
CA PHE A 225 -18.88 -3.15 8.01
C PHE A 225 -18.87 -2.00 7.01
N ALA A 226 -19.70 -0.99 7.26
CA ALA A 226 -19.84 0.20 6.42
C ALA A 226 -19.67 1.52 7.19
N HIS A 227 -19.79 1.49 8.52
CA HIS A 227 -19.58 2.65 9.39
C HIS A 227 -18.28 2.46 10.15
N LEU A 228 -17.31 3.34 9.92
CA LEU A 228 -16.01 3.28 10.58
C LEU A 228 -15.96 4.25 11.75
N LYS A 229 -15.88 3.70 12.95
CA LYS A 229 -15.68 4.47 14.18
C LYS A 229 -14.27 4.26 14.70
N ILE A 230 -13.41 5.25 14.50
CA ILE A 230 -11.97 5.13 14.74
C ILE A 230 -11.61 5.90 16.03
N HIS A 231 -11.30 5.15 17.09
CA HIS A 231 -10.75 5.69 18.32
C HIS A 231 -9.27 5.34 18.44
N ALA A 232 -8.39 6.16 17.84
CA ALA A 232 -6.95 5.93 17.81
C ALA A 232 -6.20 7.26 18.11
N PRO A 233 -5.91 7.57 19.38
CA PRO A 233 -5.41 8.90 19.77
C PRO A 233 -4.01 9.24 19.25
N LYS A 234 -3.23 8.23 18.83
CA LYS A 234 -1.90 8.40 18.23
C LYS A 234 -1.89 8.33 16.71
N LEU A 235 -3.06 8.17 16.06
CA LEU A 235 -3.12 7.97 14.62
C LEU A 235 -2.63 9.22 13.90
N THR A 236 -1.65 9.05 13.02
CA THR A 236 -1.06 10.11 12.19
C THR A 236 -1.33 9.89 10.71
N PHE A 237 -1.54 8.63 10.32
CA PHE A 237 -1.78 8.19 8.95
C PHE A 237 -3.00 7.28 8.89
N PHE A 238 -3.91 7.59 7.97
CA PHE A 238 -5.08 6.77 7.66
C PHE A 238 -5.23 6.62 6.15
N ASP A 239 -5.32 5.39 5.67
CA ASP A 239 -5.59 5.09 4.26
C ASP A 239 -6.79 4.14 4.17
N ILE A 240 -7.81 4.54 3.43
CA ILE A 240 -9.01 3.74 3.26
C ILE A 240 -9.46 3.70 1.80
N GLY A 241 -9.72 2.50 1.30
CA GLY A 241 -10.18 2.25 -0.06
C GLY A 241 -11.22 1.14 -0.07
N GLY A 242 -12.45 1.43 -0.46
CA GLY A 242 -13.49 0.39 -0.47
C GLY A 242 -14.90 0.90 -0.65
N VAL A 243 -15.86 0.11 -0.19
CA VAL A 243 -17.28 0.48 -0.15
C VAL A 243 -17.66 0.68 1.31
N PHE A 244 -17.95 1.92 1.69
CA PHE A 244 -18.35 2.30 3.05
C PHE A 244 -19.25 3.54 3.01
N GLU A 245 -19.98 3.80 4.10
CA GLU A 245 -20.93 4.90 4.21
C GLU A 245 -20.42 6.09 5.02
N ASP A 246 -19.63 5.83 6.07
CA ASP A 246 -19.21 6.86 7.01
C ASP A 246 -17.85 6.55 7.65
N VAL A 247 -17.09 7.60 7.96
CA VAL A 247 -15.84 7.54 8.73
C VAL A 247 -15.86 8.63 9.79
N ASN A 248 -15.85 8.23 11.05
CA ASN A 248 -15.86 9.12 12.20
C ASN A 248 -14.63 8.89 13.08
N PHE A 249 -13.88 9.96 13.31
CA PHE A 249 -12.69 9.96 14.16
C PHE A 249 -13.02 10.47 15.56
N GLU A 250 -12.85 9.61 16.56
CA GLU A 250 -12.98 9.97 17.96
C GLU A 250 -11.60 10.17 18.60
N LYS A 251 -11.38 11.35 19.18
CA LYS A 251 -10.13 11.70 19.91
C LYS A 251 -8.85 11.47 19.09
N THR A 252 -8.94 11.55 17.77
CA THR A 252 -7.83 11.27 16.83
C THR A 252 -7.29 12.59 16.26
N LEU A 253 -6.72 13.42 17.13
CA LEU A 253 -6.37 14.82 16.82
C LEU A 253 -5.01 14.99 16.10
N LEU A 254 -4.20 13.93 16.06
CA LEU A 254 -2.86 13.93 15.46
C LEU A 254 -2.87 13.50 13.98
N LEU A 255 -4.05 13.21 13.43
CA LEU A 255 -4.21 12.72 12.06
C LEU A 255 -3.82 13.82 11.06
N SER A 256 -2.68 13.63 10.40
CA SER A 256 -2.06 14.62 9.52
C SER A 256 -2.02 14.16 8.07
N THR A 257 -2.09 12.85 7.82
CA THR A 257 -2.12 12.27 6.47
C THR A 257 -3.32 11.37 6.31
N VAL A 258 -4.14 11.64 5.29
CA VAL A 258 -5.32 10.86 4.96
C VAL A 258 -5.35 10.56 3.47
N SER A 259 -5.55 9.29 3.14
CA SER A 259 -5.91 8.82 1.80
C SER A 259 -7.28 8.15 1.87
N ILE A 260 -8.19 8.54 0.98
CA ILE A 260 -9.57 8.07 0.97
C ILE A 260 -10.06 7.82 -0.45
N GLY A 261 -10.57 6.61 -0.70
CA GLY A 261 -11.13 6.20 -1.99
C GLY A 261 -12.42 5.40 -1.82
N LEU A 262 -13.46 5.80 -2.54
CA LEU A 262 -14.71 5.05 -2.66
C LEU A 262 -14.77 4.30 -3.97
N TYR A 263 -15.16 3.02 -3.92
CA TYR A 263 -15.25 2.14 -5.09
C TYR A 263 -16.71 1.97 -5.52
N VAL A 264 -16.93 1.72 -6.81
CA VAL A 264 -18.27 1.42 -7.34
C VAL A 264 -18.61 -0.04 -7.06
N ASN A 265 -19.80 -0.30 -6.53
CA ASN A 265 -20.30 -1.65 -6.34
C ASN A 265 -20.86 -2.18 -7.68
N ILE A 266 -20.08 -2.98 -8.41
CA ILE A 266 -20.44 -3.49 -9.75
C ILE A 266 -21.47 -4.65 -9.67
N GLY A 267 -21.90 -5.07 -8.48
CA GLY A 267 -22.70 -6.30 -8.28
C GLY A 267 -24.18 -6.12 -7.94
N ASN A 268 -24.65 -4.93 -7.58
CA ASN A 268 -26.04 -4.72 -7.16
C ASN A 268 -26.72 -3.66 -8.02
N ASP A 269 -27.73 -4.07 -8.79
CA ASP A 269 -28.70 -3.22 -9.51
C ASP A 269 -29.63 -2.40 -8.57
N HIS A 270 -29.25 -2.23 -7.31
CA HIS A 270 -29.95 -1.35 -6.38
C HIS A 270 -29.19 -0.03 -6.30
N GLU A 271 -29.85 1.02 -6.80
CA GLU A 271 -29.65 2.44 -6.53
C GLU A 271 -28.39 2.74 -5.70
N LEU A 272 -27.40 3.35 -6.38
CA LEU A 272 -26.37 4.21 -5.80
C LEU A 272 -26.86 4.73 -4.44
N ILE A 273 -26.25 4.31 -3.34
CA ILE A 273 -26.71 4.62 -1.98
C ILE A 273 -26.77 6.15 -1.83
N LEU A 274 -27.96 6.69 -2.14
CA LEU A 274 -28.36 8.09 -2.08
C LEU A 274 -28.43 8.44 -0.59
N GLY A 275 -27.52 9.30 -0.13
CA GLY A 275 -27.46 9.72 1.28
C GLY A 275 -26.06 9.98 1.82
N THR A 276 -25.02 9.90 0.99
CA THR A 276 -23.61 9.90 1.41
C THR A 276 -22.99 11.29 1.50
N THR A 277 -23.45 12.29 0.75
CA THR A 277 -22.78 13.61 0.70
C THR A 277 -22.66 14.27 2.08
N SER A 278 -23.73 14.27 2.87
CA SER A 278 -23.72 14.90 4.20
C SER A 278 -22.78 14.20 5.19
N LYS A 279 -22.59 12.88 5.07
CA LYS A 279 -21.65 12.08 5.87
C LYS A 279 -20.20 12.35 5.41
N LEU A 280 -19.96 12.33 4.09
CA LEU A 280 -18.65 12.64 3.50
C LEU A 280 -18.21 14.08 3.76
N ILE A 281 -19.13 15.04 3.87
CA ILE A 281 -18.83 16.41 4.29
C ILE A 281 -18.42 16.46 5.77
N LYS A 282 -19.09 15.71 6.65
CA LYS A 282 -18.75 15.63 8.08
C LYS A 282 -17.37 15.02 8.30
N PHE A 283 -16.93 14.11 7.43
CA PHE A 283 -15.57 13.58 7.45
C PHE A 283 -14.52 14.70 7.41
N PHE A 284 -14.65 15.69 6.54
CA PHE A 284 -13.70 16.84 6.53
C PHE A 284 -13.71 17.64 7.83
N ALA A 285 -14.86 17.76 8.50
CA ALA A 285 -14.97 18.43 9.80
C ALA A 285 -14.27 17.68 10.94
N SER A 286 -13.98 16.39 10.74
CA SER A 286 -13.23 15.56 11.71
C SER A 286 -11.71 15.58 11.50
N LEU A 287 -11.21 16.43 10.58
CA LEU A 287 -9.79 16.51 10.20
C LEU A 287 -9.17 17.89 10.52
N PRO A 288 -9.07 18.29 11.80
CA PRO A 288 -8.65 19.65 12.17
C PRO A 288 -7.18 19.98 11.85
N SER A 289 -6.29 18.98 11.85
CA SER A 289 -4.83 19.13 11.72
C SER A 289 -4.27 18.51 10.41
N ILE A 290 -5.13 18.33 9.40
CA ILE A 290 -4.77 17.61 8.16
C ILE A 290 -3.73 18.40 7.36
N GLN A 291 -2.62 17.74 7.01
CA GLN A 291 -1.53 18.32 6.22
C GLN A 291 -1.44 17.75 4.81
N ARG A 292 -1.80 16.47 4.64
CA ARG A 292 -1.78 15.76 3.36
C ARG A 292 -3.10 15.01 3.17
N LEU A 293 -3.83 15.34 2.11
CA LEU A 293 -5.08 14.67 1.74
C LEU A 293 -4.98 14.10 0.33
N GLU A 294 -5.31 12.83 0.17
CA GLU A 294 -5.40 12.15 -1.11
C GLU A 294 -6.82 11.61 -1.30
N ILE A 295 -7.50 12.08 -2.34
CA ILE A 295 -8.86 11.68 -2.70
C ILE A 295 -8.77 10.83 -3.97
N GLN A 296 -9.10 9.56 -3.82
CA GLN A 296 -8.86 8.54 -4.83
C GLN A 296 -10.17 7.95 -5.39
N SER A 297 -10.03 7.14 -6.44
CA SER A 297 -11.11 6.40 -7.08
C SER A 297 -12.30 7.29 -7.48
N PHE A 298 -13.50 7.02 -6.95
CA PHE A 298 -14.74 7.72 -7.29
C PHE A 298 -15.21 8.67 -6.19
N PHE A 299 -14.37 8.96 -5.20
CA PHE A 299 -14.81 9.71 -4.03
C PHE A 299 -15.44 11.06 -4.37
N LEU A 300 -14.89 11.80 -5.34
CA LEU A 300 -15.48 13.07 -5.80
C LEU A 300 -16.90 12.89 -6.36
N LYS A 301 -17.17 11.78 -7.05
CA LYS A 301 -18.49 11.46 -7.60
C LYS A 301 -19.52 11.22 -6.49
N PHE A 302 -19.10 10.51 -5.45
CA PHE A 302 -19.93 10.27 -4.26
C PHE A 302 -20.13 11.55 -3.44
N LEU A 303 -19.10 12.37 -3.30
CA LEU A 303 -19.21 13.69 -2.66
C LEU A 303 -20.17 14.61 -3.43
N ALA A 304 -20.30 14.42 -4.75
CA ALA A 304 -21.15 15.21 -5.62
C ALA A 304 -22.52 14.61 -5.91
N SER A 305 -22.89 13.52 -5.24
CA SER A 305 -24.18 12.84 -5.49
C SER A 305 -25.39 13.65 -5.02
N ASP A 306 -25.20 14.60 -4.11
CA ASP A 306 -26.20 15.61 -3.71
C ASP A 306 -25.68 17.04 -3.97
N MET A 307 -26.40 18.05 -3.50
CA MET A 307 -25.97 19.46 -3.56
C MET A 307 -24.65 19.69 -2.79
N VAL A 308 -23.55 19.79 -3.53
CA VAL A 308 -22.23 20.14 -2.99
C VAL A 308 -22.25 21.60 -2.50
N PRO A 309 -21.83 21.88 -1.26
CA PRO A 309 -21.73 23.26 -0.80
C PRO A 309 -20.61 23.99 -1.54
N ARG A 310 -20.67 25.34 -1.59
CA ARG A 310 -19.59 26.12 -2.21
C ARG A 310 -18.23 25.94 -1.53
N ARG A 311 -18.24 25.67 -0.22
CA ARG A 311 -17.08 25.41 0.64
C ARG A 311 -17.44 24.32 1.64
N LEU A 312 -16.43 23.56 2.08
CA LEU A 312 -16.55 22.66 3.21
C LEU A 312 -16.95 23.44 4.49
N PRO A 313 -17.71 22.84 5.43
CA PRO A 313 -18.15 23.49 6.67
C PRO A 313 -17.01 24.04 7.53
N SER A 314 -15.85 23.41 7.45
CA SER A 314 -14.62 23.80 8.12
C SER A 314 -13.49 23.86 7.11
N ALA A 315 -12.71 24.94 7.15
CA ALA A 315 -11.54 25.07 6.29
C ALA A 315 -10.41 24.17 6.77
N CYS A 316 -9.71 23.54 5.83
CA CYS A 316 -8.53 22.74 6.08
C CYS A 316 -7.31 23.66 6.14
N MET A 317 -7.13 24.33 7.30
CA MET A 317 -6.15 25.40 7.48
C MET A 317 -4.69 24.93 7.38
N ASP A 318 -4.41 23.67 7.71
CA ASP A 318 -3.07 23.10 7.71
C ASP A 318 -2.75 22.30 6.43
N LEU A 319 -3.72 22.19 5.51
CA LEU A 319 -3.59 21.33 4.33
C LEU A 319 -2.60 21.94 3.34
N SER A 320 -1.44 21.29 3.22
CA SER A 320 -0.34 21.73 2.35
C SER A 320 -0.23 20.91 1.06
N TYR A 321 -0.69 19.66 1.08
CA TYR A 321 -0.71 18.76 -0.08
C TYR A 321 -2.11 18.20 -0.33
N LEU A 322 -2.61 18.33 -1.55
CA LEU A 322 -3.88 17.75 -1.99
C LEU A 322 -3.67 16.97 -3.29
N SER A 323 -4.07 15.70 -3.31
CA SER A 323 -4.18 14.90 -4.54
C SER A 323 -5.63 14.55 -4.81
N LEU A 324 -6.11 14.78 -6.04
CA LEU A 324 -7.49 14.50 -6.46
C LEU A 324 -7.50 13.60 -7.69
N ARG A 325 -8.19 12.47 -7.61
CA ARG A 325 -8.66 11.70 -8.76
C ARG A 325 -9.97 12.30 -9.26
N ILE A 326 -9.99 12.82 -10.48
CA ILE A 326 -11.11 13.61 -11.02
C ILE A 326 -11.47 13.19 -12.44
N ASN A 327 -12.76 13.06 -12.75
CA ASN A 327 -13.24 13.08 -14.12
C ASN A 327 -13.59 14.51 -14.54
N PHE A 328 -12.78 15.14 -15.41
CA PHE A 328 -13.04 16.51 -15.89
C PHE A 328 -14.27 16.63 -16.79
N ASN A 329 -14.83 15.51 -17.26
CA ASN A 329 -16.08 15.51 -18.01
C ASN A 329 -17.32 15.42 -17.12
N ASP A 330 -17.15 15.10 -15.84
CA ASP A 330 -18.20 15.11 -14.83
C ASP A 330 -18.17 16.47 -14.10
N MET A 331 -19.22 17.27 -14.31
CA MET A 331 -19.30 18.63 -13.78
C MET A 331 -19.51 18.64 -12.26
N ASP A 332 -20.18 17.63 -11.74
CA ASP A 332 -20.46 17.50 -10.31
C ASP A 332 -19.16 17.14 -9.58
N GLU A 333 -18.32 16.26 -10.16
CA GLU A 333 -16.96 16.01 -9.66
C GLU A 333 -16.08 17.27 -9.69
N CYS A 334 -16.17 18.09 -10.73
CA CYS A 334 -15.44 19.36 -10.80
C CYS A 334 -15.88 20.36 -9.72
N LEU A 335 -17.19 20.46 -9.44
CA LEU A 335 -17.72 21.28 -8.36
C LEU A 335 -17.29 20.77 -6.98
N ALA A 336 -17.26 19.45 -6.78
CA ALA A 336 -16.72 18.83 -5.57
C ALA A 336 -15.23 19.14 -5.38
N ALA A 337 -14.43 19.03 -6.43
CA ALA A 337 -13.02 19.44 -6.39
C ALA A 337 -12.85 20.92 -6.03
N LEU A 338 -13.63 21.82 -6.65
CA LEU A 338 -13.62 23.25 -6.34
C LEU A 338 -14.05 23.53 -4.89
N CYS A 339 -15.03 22.81 -4.36
CA CYS A 339 -15.44 22.94 -2.95
C CYS A 339 -14.27 22.70 -1.99
N ILE A 340 -13.49 21.64 -2.22
CA ILE A 340 -12.32 21.29 -1.41
C ILE A 340 -11.21 22.34 -1.59
N LEU A 341 -10.91 22.72 -2.84
CA LEU A 341 -9.90 23.74 -3.16
C LEU A 341 -10.21 25.09 -2.50
N ARG A 342 -11.48 25.53 -2.51
CA ARG A 342 -11.93 26.78 -1.86
C ARG A 342 -11.80 26.75 -0.33
N SER A 343 -11.76 25.56 0.25
CA SER A 343 -11.61 25.33 1.68
C SER A 343 -10.16 25.02 2.10
N SER A 344 -9.20 25.14 1.19
CA SER A 344 -7.78 24.78 1.41
C SER A 344 -6.86 26.00 1.21
N PRO A 345 -6.91 27.03 2.08
CA PRO A 345 -6.24 28.31 1.85
C PRO A 345 -4.70 28.26 1.92
N CYS A 346 -4.13 27.24 2.57
CA CYS A 346 -2.69 27.06 2.76
C CYS A 346 -2.06 26.02 1.82
N LEU A 347 -2.77 25.65 0.75
CA LEU A 347 -2.34 24.61 -0.17
C LEU A 347 -1.04 25.03 -0.90
N LEU A 348 0.00 24.19 -0.79
CA LEU A 348 1.30 24.39 -1.43
C LEU A 348 1.46 23.52 -2.68
N GLU A 349 0.95 22.29 -2.63
CA GLU A 349 1.07 21.27 -3.68
C GLU A 349 -0.29 20.71 -4.05
N LEU A 350 -0.61 20.71 -5.35
CA LEU A 350 -1.83 20.13 -5.91
C LEU A 350 -1.48 19.09 -6.97
N GLU A 351 -1.96 17.86 -6.78
CA GLU A 351 -1.91 16.81 -7.79
C GLU A 351 -3.31 16.50 -8.31
N LEU A 352 -3.48 16.50 -9.64
CA LEU A 352 -4.72 16.16 -10.32
C LEU A 352 -4.47 14.96 -11.23
N LEU A 353 -5.19 13.87 -10.97
CA LEU A 353 -5.11 12.65 -11.75
C LEU A 353 -6.40 12.51 -12.55
N ALA A 354 -6.35 12.81 -13.85
CA ALA A 354 -7.49 12.75 -14.75
C ALA A 354 -7.95 11.30 -14.99
N ARG A 355 -9.22 11.02 -14.69
CA ARG A 355 -9.86 9.71 -14.89
C ARG A 355 -10.66 9.73 -16.19
N PRO A 356 -10.53 8.70 -17.05
CA PRO A 356 -11.28 8.64 -18.30
C PRO A 356 -12.79 8.43 -18.03
N ASP A 357 -13.62 8.78 -19.02
CA ASP A 357 -15.04 8.48 -18.96
C ASP A 357 -15.30 6.97 -18.94
N GLU A 358 -16.18 6.56 -18.04
CA GLU A 358 -16.61 5.18 -17.89
C GLU A 358 -17.96 5.02 -18.62
N GLN A 359 -17.88 4.80 -19.93
CA GLN A 359 -18.98 4.61 -20.89
C GLN A 359 -19.82 5.86 -21.24
N PRO A 360 -20.39 5.93 -22.46
CA PRO A 360 -21.24 7.04 -22.89
C PRO A 360 -22.62 6.94 -22.24
N ALA A 361 -22.75 7.38 -20.99
CA ALA A 361 -24.07 7.64 -20.42
C ALA A 361 -24.80 8.71 -21.26
N VAL A 362 -26.14 8.59 -21.34
CA VAL A 362 -27.03 9.51 -22.05
C VAL A 362 -26.63 10.95 -21.72
N LYS A 363 -26.22 11.70 -22.75
CA LYS A 363 -25.83 13.11 -22.64
C LYS A 363 -27.03 13.94 -22.20
N VAL A 364 -27.26 14.02 -20.89
CA VAL A 364 -27.93 15.18 -20.32
C VAL A 364 -27.05 16.38 -20.67
N PRO A 365 -27.60 17.51 -21.15
CA PRO A 365 -26.79 18.69 -21.39
C PRO A 365 -26.24 19.17 -20.05
N ALA A 366 -25.01 18.78 -19.73
CA ALA A 366 -24.32 19.26 -18.56
C ALA A 366 -24.17 20.77 -18.72
N GLN A 367 -24.67 21.54 -17.75
CA GLN A 367 -24.44 22.97 -17.70
C GLN A 367 -22.92 23.19 -17.60
N ASN A 368 -22.37 24.07 -18.45
CA ASN A 368 -20.96 24.45 -18.35
C ASN A 368 -20.73 25.14 -17.00
N LEU A 369 -19.58 24.90 -16.37
CA LEU A 369 -19.13 25.71 -15.23
C LEU A 369 -19.18 27.18 -15.63
N GLN A 370 -19.84 28.00 -14.81
CA GLN A 370 -19.91 29.43 -15.08
C GLN A 370 -18.54 30.03 -14.76
N GLU A 371 -18.12 31.07 -15.49
CA GLU A 371 -16.85 31.75 -15.17
C GLU A 371 -16.75 32.20 -13.70
N GLU A 372 -17.91 32.47 -13.08
CA GLU A 372 -18.04 32.84 -11.67
C GLU A 372 -17.58 31.72 -10.71
N ASP A 373 -17.75 30.45 -11.09
CA ASP A 373 -17.30 29.32 -10.28
C ASP A 373 -15.78 29.33 -10.14
N TYR A 374 -15.07 29.63 -11.23
CA TYR A 374 -13.62 29.73 -11.24
C TYR A 374 -13.09 31.00 -10.58
N LYS A 375 -13.76 32.14 -10.74
CA LYS A 375 -13.31 33.44 -10.17
C LYS A 375 -13.31 33.50 -8.64
N SER A 376 -13.94 32.53 -7.97
CA SER A 376 -14.06 32.49 -6.52
C SER A 376 -12.88 31.85 -5.76
N CYS A 377 -11.91 31.26 -6.48
CA CYS A 377 -10.75 30.61 -5.90
C CYS A 377 -9.48 31.43 -6.19
N PHE A 378 -8.75 31.81 -5.15
CA PHE A 378 -7.46 32.50 -5.30
C PHE A 378 -6.40 31.76 -4.48
N PHE A 379 -5.41 31.18 -5.16
CA PHE A 379 -4.43 30.28 -4.57
C PHE A 379 -3.17 31.06 -4.17
N THR A 380 -3.20 31.71 -3.02
CA THR A 380 -2.14 32.61 -2.56
C THR A 380 -0.83 31.90 -2.21
N GLN A 381 -0.87 30.60 -1.92
CA GLN A 381 0.30 29.81 -1.49
C GLN A 381 0.68 28.65 -2.43
N LEU A 382 -0.12 28.39 -3.47
CA LEU A 382 0.11 27.24 -4.34
C LEU A 382 1.37 27.44 -5.19
N ARG A 383 2.35 26.55 -5.01
CA ARG A 383 3.67 26.61 -5.65
C ARG A 383 3.87 25.51 -6.69
N PHE A 384 3.35 24.31 -6.42
CA PHE A 384 3.55 23.15 -7.27
C PHE A 384 2.22 22.56 -7.71
N VAL A 385 2.04 22.39 -9.02
CA VAL A 385 0.89 21.69 -9.59
C VAL A 385 1.39 20.55 -10.45
N LYS A 386 0.81 19.36 -10.28
CA LYS A 386 1.04 18.21 -11.13
C LYS A 386 -0.29 17.71 -11.68
N ILE A 387 -0.38 17.55 -13.00
CA ILE A 387 -1.58 17.10 -13.67
C ILE A 387 -1.19 15.93 -14.56
N ALA A 388 -1.81 14.78 -14.37
CA ALA A 388 -1.47 13.57 -15.13
C ALA A 388 -2.72 12.89 -15.71
N GLY A 389 -2.54 12.26 -16.87
CA GLY A 389 -3.59 11.50 -17.55
C GLY A 389 -4.55 12.34 -18.39
N VAL A 390 -4.16 13.56 -18.77
CA VAL A 390 -5.02 14.47 -19.54
C VAL A 390 -5.05 14.14 -21.03
N PHE A 391 -6.21 14.36 -21.66
CA PHE A 391 -6.46 14.19 -23.09
C PHE A 391 -6.52 15.51 -23.87
N GLY A 392 -6.27 16.64 -23.21
CA GLY A 392 -6.30 17.97 -23.83
C GLY A 392 -7.71 18.41 -24.24
N VAL A 393 -8.75 17.85 -23.61
CA VAL A 393 -10.12 18.25 -23.92
C VAL A 393 -10.42 19.64 -23.32
N PRO A 394 -11.37 20.41 -23.89
CA PRO A 394 -11.60 21.80 -23.46
C PRO A 394 -11.84 21.97 -21.95
N ARG A 395 -12.49 21.01 -21.29
CA ARG A 395 -12.76 21.06 -19.84
C ARG A 395 -11.49 20.94 -19.00
N GLU A 396 -10.59 20.04 -19.37
CA GLU A 396 -9.27 19.91 -18.74
C GLU A 396 -8.46 21.20 -18.94
N LEU A 397 -8.39 21.68 -20.18
CA LEU A 397 -7.69 22.91 -20.54
C LEU A 397 -8.21 24.13 -19.78
N ASN A 398 -9.53 24.25 -19.63
CA ASN A 398 -10.16 25.31 -18.85
C ASN A 398 -9.76 25.24 -17.37
N PHE A 399 -9.73 24.05 -16.78
CA PHE A 399 -9.30 23.87 -15.39
C PHE A 399 -7.82 24.22 -15.21
N ILE A 400 -6.97 23.83 -16.16
CA ILE A 400 -5.54 24.18 -16.17
C ILE A 400 -5.35 25.70 -16.26
N ASN A 401 -6.04 26.34 -17.20
CA ASN A 401 -6.00 27.79 -17.39
C ASN A 401 -6.51 28.53 -16.14
N PHE A 402 -7.56 28.00 -15.50
CA PHE A 402 -8.07 28.51 -14.22
C PHE A 402 -6.99 28.50 -13.13
N LEU A 403 -6.27 27.38 -12.94
CA LEU A 403 -5.19 27.30 -11.97
C LEU A 403 -4.07 28.30 -12.31
N LEU A 404 -3.60 28.33 -13.56
CA LEU A 404 -2.55 29.28 -13.99
C LEU A 404 -2.94 30.74 -13.77
N SER A 405 -4.21 31.08 -14.01
CA SER A 405 -4.73 32.45 -13.89
C SER A 405 -4.98 32.88 -12.44
N ASN A 406 -5.05 31.95 -11.48
CA ASN A 406 -5.42 32.24 -10.08
C ASN A 406 -4.34 31.85 -9.05
N SER A 407 -3.13 31.50 -9.50
CA SER A 407 -2.01 31.10 -8.65
C SER A 407 -0.82 32.07 -8.81
N PRO A 408 -0.79 33.21 -8.10
CA PRO A 408 0.27 34.22 -8.23
C PRO A 408 1.64 33.77 -7.69
N MET A 409 1.69 32.74 -6.83
CA MET A 409 2.93 32.18 -6.26
C MET A 409 3.37 30.86 -6.92
N LEU A 410 2.74 30.49 -8.05
CA LEU A 410 3.05 29.25 -8.73
C LEU A 410 4.48 29.26 -9.26
N GLU A 411 5.27 28.25 -8.94
CA GLU A 411 6.64 28.07 -9.41
C GLU A 411 6.69 27.07 -10.56
N ARG A 412 5.94 25.97 -10.45
CA ARG A 412 5.99 24.89 -11.43
C ARG A 412 4.63 24.22 -11.61
N MET A 413 4.24 24.05 -12.86
CA MET A 413 3.13 23.20 -13.28
C MET A 413 3.65 22.09 -14.20
N SER A 414 3.57 20.84 -13.76
CA SER A 414 3.90 19.67 -14.57
C SER A 414 2.64 19.08 -15.19
N VAL A 415 2.61 18.92 -16.51
CA VAL A 415 1.48 18.30 -17.23
C VAL A 415 1.98 17.04 -17.95
N LYS A 416 1.36 15.91 -17.63
CA LYS A 416 1.62 14.60 -18.23
C LYS A 416 0.37 14.13 -19.01
N PRO A 417 0.45 13.98 -20.34
CA PRO A 417 -0.68 13.50 -21.14
C PRO A 417 -1.00 12.02 -20.84
N ALA A 418 -2.20 11.57 -21.23
CA ALA A 418 -2.59 10.17 -21.16
C ALA A 418 -1.90 9.28 -22.21
N SER A 419 -1.55 9.84 -23.38
CA SER A 419 -0.91 9.13 -24.49
C SER A 419 -0.05 10.08 -25.34
N GLN A 420 0.78 9.51 -26.23
CA GLN A 420 1.68 10.27 -27.11
C GLN A 420 0.94 11.09 -28.18
N ASP A 421 -0.19 10.58 -28.67
CA ASP A 421 -0.91 11.16 -29.82
C ASP A 421 -1.52 12.55 -29.54
N VAL A 422 -1.77 12.86 -28.27
CA VAL A 422 -2.43 14.09 -27.83
C VAL A 422 -1.44 15.23 -27.57
N GLY A 423 -0.14 14.91 -27.53
CA GLY A 423 0.80 15.74 -26.81
C GLY A 423 1.10 17.11 -27.40
N TRP A 424 1.13 17.21 -28.73
CA TRP A 424 1.54 18.45 -29.41
C TRP A 424 0.49 19.56 -29.34
N GLU A 425 -0.79 19.22 -29.56
CA GLU A 425 -1.87 20.22 -29.49
C GLU A 425 -2.10 20.69 -28.04
N LEU A 426 -2.02 19.78 -27.06
CA LEU A 426 -2.04 20.12 -25.65
C LEU A 426 -0.90 21.12 -25.31
N LEU A 427 0.33 20.83 -25.74
CA LEU A 427 1.47 21.72 -25.49
C LEU A 427 1.26 23.13 -26.07
N LYS A 428 0.73 23.24 -27.31
CA LYS A 428 0.43 24.54 -27.93
C LYS A 428 -0.55 25.36 -27.10
N GLU A 429 -1.63 24.75 -26.62
CA GLU A 429 -2.64 25.44 -25.82
C GLU A 429 -2.08 25.86 -24.45
N LEU A 430 -1.31 24.98 -23.78
CA LEU A 430 -0.66 25.32 -22.50
C LEU A 430 0.26 26.55 -22.60
N LEU A 431 0.96 26.71 -23.72
CA LEU A 431 1.86 27.85 -23.94
C LEU A 431 1.10 29.18 -24.15
N ARG A 432 -0.18 29.13 -24.53
CA ARG A 432 -1.02 30.33 -24.76
C ARG A 432 -1.65 30.88 -23.50
N PHE A 433 -1.73 30.09 -22.43
CA PHE A 433 -2.39 30.50 -21.20
C PHE A 433 -1.64 31.61 -20.47
N ARG A 434 -2.41 32.60 -20.01
CA ARG A 434 -1.89 33.65 -19.14
C ARG A 434 -1.58 33.06 -17.77
N ARG A 435 -0.53 33.58 -17.14
CA ARG A 435 -0.07 33.15 -15.83
C ARG A 435 -0.18 34.31 -14.87
N ALA A 436 -0.76 34.08 -13.70
CA ALA A 436 -0.74 35.06 -12.61
C ALA A 436 0.67 35.21 -12.02
N SER A 437 1.40 34.09 -11.93
CA SER A 437 2.81 34.09 -11.54
C SER A 437 3.72 34.34 -12.75
N VAL A 438 4.62 35.31 -12.61
CA VAL A 438 5.67 35.59 -13.60
C VAL A 438 6.81 34.57 -13.57
N TYR A 439 6.91 33.79 -12.48
CA TYR A 439 7.94 32.77 -12.28
C TYR A 439 7.47 31.35 -12.61
N ALA A 440 6.19 31.17 -12.93
CA ALA A 440 5.62 29.85 -13.19
C ALA A 440 6.24 29.22 -14.44
N GLU A 441 6.93 28.09 -14.25
CA GLU A 441 7.40 27.20 -15.31
C GLU A 441 6.33 26.14 -15.64
N ILE A 442 6.06 25.92 -16.93
CA ILE A 442 5.23 24.81 -17.40
C ILE A 442 6.16 23.71 -17.90
N ILE A 443 6.16 22.57 -17.23
CA ILE A 443 6.93 21.39 -17.60
C ILE A 443 5.99 20.40 -18.25
N TYR A 444 6.27 20.08 -19.50
CA TYR A 444 5.59 19.02 -20.22
C TYR A 444 6.36 17.71 -20.04
N LEU A 445 5.69 16.67 -19.54
CA LEU A 445 6.29 15.36 -19.31
C LEU A 445 5.85 14.38 -20.41
N ASP A 446 6.76 13.51 -20.82
CA ASP A 446 6.41 12.41 -21.72
C ASP A 446 5.43 11.43 -21.03
N PRO A 447 4.45 10.87 -21.79
CA PRO A 447 3.43 9.94 -21.28
C PRO A 447 3.99 8.66 -20.65
#